data_AF-A0A0A2VSD0-F1
#
_entry.id   AF-A0A0A2VSD0-F1
#
_cell.length_a   1.000
_cell.length_b   1.000
_cell.length_c   1.000
_cell.angle_alpha   90.00
_cell.angle_beta   90.00
_cell.angle_gamma   90.00
#
_symmetry.space_group_name_H-M   'P 1'
#
loop_
_entity.id
_entity.type
_entity.pdbx_description
1 polymer ?
#
loop_
_entity_poly.entity_id
_entity_poly.type
_entity_poly.pdbx_seq_one_letter_code
_entity_poly.pdbx_strand_id
1 'polypeptide(L)'
;MSAAPFFWSTPLKYCRWAAREKPALFWSVVIGAAGPLAMPIGPPIRRWLGDVDPAPIPVTYPGTFRMCLLASVGDSFWDANSSVSLQTDKLHGMV
;
A
#
# COMPACT_ATOMS: atom_id res chain seq x y z
N MET A 1 50.49 -14.72 -1.85
CA MET A 1 49.24 -13.92 -1.92
C MET A 1 49.23 -13.18 -3.25
N SER A 2 48.26 -13.42 -4.14
CA SER A 2 48.17 -12.63 -5.39
C SER A 2 47.71 -11.21 -5.07
N ALA A 3 48.42 -10.20 -5.56
CA ALA A 3 48.03 -8.81 -5.37
C ALA A 3 46.65 -8.54 -6.00
N ALA A 4 45.78 -7.81 -5.29
CA ALA A 4 44.46 -7.46 -5.80
C ALA A 4 44.60 -6.51 -7.01
N PRO A 5 43.99 -6.82 -8.17
CA PRO A 5 44.00 -5.92 -9.31
C PRO A 5 43.20 -4.64 -8.99
N PHE A 6 43.64 -3.49 -9.49
CA PHE A 6 42.90 -2.24 -9.30
C PHE A 6 41.60 -2.24 -10.12
N PHE A 7 40.52 -1.75 -9.50
CA PHE A 7 39.20 -1.67 -10.11
C PHE A 7 39.18 -0.78 -11.37
N TRP A 8 39.81 0.40 -11.29
CA TRP A 8 39.79 1.42 -12.35
C TRP A 8 40.72 1.13 -13.53
N SER A 9 41.64 0.16 -13.42
CA SER A 9 42.50 -0.22 -14.54
C SER A 9 41.99 -1.47 -15.26
N THR A 10 41.39 -2.43 -14.55
CA THR A 10 40.95 -3.70 -15.12
C THR A 10 39.67 -4.24 -14.44
N PRO A 11 38.50 -3.62 -14.69
CA PRO A 11 37.27 -3.92 -13.95
C PRO A 11 36.82 -5.39 -14.09
N LEU A 12 36.86 -5.96 -15.30
CA LEU A 12 36.49 -7.36 -15.54
C LEU A 12 37.44 -8.35 -14.84
N LYS A 13 38.74 -8.01 -14.79
CA LYS A 13 39.75 -8.82 -14.11
C LYS A 13 39.56 -8.77 -12.59
N TYR A 14 39.18 -7.60 -12.06
CA TYR A 14 38.82 -7.43 -10.66
C TYR A 14 37.58 -8.23 -10.28
N CYS A 15 36.50 -8.20 -11.06
CA CYS A 15 35.30 -8.99 -10.78
C CYS A 15 35.61 -10.50 -10.73
N ARG A 16 36.41 -11.00 -11.68
CA ARG A 16 36.81 -12.43 -11.70
C ARG A 16 37.68 -12.83 -10.52
N TRP A 17 38.57 -11.94 -10.06
CA TRP A 17 39.36 -12.15 -8.84
C TRP A 17 38.49 -12.07 -7.57
N ALA A 18 37.60 -11.07 -7.49
CA ALA A 18 36.71 -10.86 -6.36
C ALA A 18 35.73 -12.02 -6.14
N ALA A 19 35.22 -12.63 -7.22
CA ALA A 19 34.29 -13.75 -7.15
C ALA A 19 34.90 -15.01 -6.50
N ARG A 20 36.23 -15.24 -6.64
CA ARG A 20 36.92 -16.43 -6.11
C ARG A 20 37.61 -16.19 -4.76
N GLU A 21 38.24 -15.03 -4.56
CA GLU A 21 39.08 -14.77 -3.39
C GLU A 21 38.26 -14.25 -2.19
N LYS A 22 37.14 -13.57 -2.47
CA LYS A 22 36.28 -12.94 -1.46
C LYS A 22 34.78 -13.09 -1.80
N PRO A 23 34.28 -14.33 -1.92
CA PRO A 23 32.95 -14.60 -2.45
C PRO A 23 31.83 -13.90 -1.68
N ALA A 24 31.93 -13.80 -0.34
CA ALA A 24 30.91 -13.16 0.50
C ALA A 24 30.69 -11.68 0.16
N LEU A 25 31.76 -10.92 -0.13
CA LEU A 25 31.66 -9.50 -0.46
C LEU A 25 31.19 -9.28 -1.90
N PHE A 26 31.60 -10.16 -2.82
CA PHE A 26 31.21 -10.02 -4.22
C PHE A 26 29.71 -10.34 -4.41
N TRP A 27 29.26 -11.48 -3.88
CA TRP A 27 27.88 -11.93 -4.09
C TRP A 27 26.85 -11.14 -3.29
N SER A 28 27.21 -10.59 -2.12
CA SER A 28 26.30 -9.73 -1.36
C SER A 28 25.94 -8.46 -2.13
N VAL A 29 26.92 -7.82 -2.78
CA VAL A 29 26.69 -6.63 -3.60
C VAL A 29 25.88 -6.97 -4.85
N VAL A 30 26.19 -8.09 -5.51
CA VAL A 30 25.47 -8.51 -6.73
C VAL A 30 24.00 -8.81 -6.44
N ILE A 31 23.72 -9.60 -5.40
CA ILE A 31 22.34 -9.95 -5.02
C ILE A 31 21.60 -8.73 -4.43
N GLY A 32 22.31 -7.91 -3.64
CA GLY A 32 21.77 -6.67 -3.11
C GLY A 32 21.39 -5.66 -4.20
N ALA A 33 22.17 -5.59 -5.28
CA ALA A 33 21.88 -4.74 -6.44
C ALA A 33 20.79 -5.32 -7.36
N ALA A 34 20.64 -6.65 -7.40
CA ALA A 34 19.63 -7.31 -8.24
C ALA A 34 18.19 -6.92 -7.85
N GLY A 35 17.90 -6.72 -6.56
CA GLY A 35 16.57 -6.31 -6.09
C GLY A 35 16.13 -4.93 -6.61
N PRO A 36 16.91 -3.86 -6.39
CA PRO A 36 16.63 -2.54 -6.93
C PRO A 36 16.60 -2.51 -8.47
N LEU A 37 17.41 -3.33 -9.14
CA LEU A 37 17.36 -3.47 -10.61
C LEU A 37 16.07 -4.13 -11.08
N ALA A 38 15.52 -5.09 -10.33
CA ALA A 38 14.28 -5.75 -10.69
C ALA A 38 13.06 -4.80 -10.66
N MET A 39 13.10 -3.69 -9.91
CA MET A 39 11.99 -2.72 -9.83
C MET A 39 11.67 -2.01 -11.16
N PRO A 40 12.63 -1.40 -11.87
CA PRO A 40 12.37 -0.83 -13.19
C PRO A 40 12.25 -1.89 -14.29
N ILE A 41 12.85 -3.08 -14.11
CA ILE A 41 12.90 -4.13 -15.14
C ILE A 41 11.64 -5.02 -15.11
N GLY A 42 11.05 -5.26 -13.94
CA GLY A 42 9.90 -6.15 -13.75
C GLY A 42 8.62 -5.69 -14.44
N PRO A 43 8.12 -4.45 -14.20
CA PRO A 43 6.91 -3.94 -14.82
C PRO A 43 6.91 -3.93 -16.35
N PRO A 44 7.97 -3.51 -17.06
CA PRO A 44 7.97 -3.60 -18.51
C PRO A 44 7.92 -5.06 -18.95
N ILE A 45 8.74 -5.96 -18.39
CA ILE A 45 8.74 -7.39 -18.75
C ILE A 45 7.33 -7.99 -18.61
N ARG A 46 6.63 -7.69 -17.52
CA ARG A 46 5.25 -8.17 -17.31
C ARG A 46 4.28 -7.65 -18.36
N ARG A 47 4.37 -6.36 -18.73
CA ARG A 47 3.55 -5.75 -19.79
C ARG A 47 3.85 -6.34 -21.18
N TRP A 48 5.10 -6.67 -21.47
CA TRP A 48 5.49 -7.33 -22.73
C TRP A 48 4.96 -8.78 -22.81
N LEU A 49 4.85 -9.48 -21.69
CA LEU A 49 4.27 -10.84 -21.62
C LEU A 49 2.73 -10.84 -21.66
N GLY A 50 2.09 -9.67 -21.78
CA GLY A 50 0.64 -9.55 -21.93
C GLY A 50 -0.15 -9.55 -20.61
N ASP A 51 0.52 -9.41 -19.46
CA ASP A 51 -0.14 -9.22 -18.17
C ASP A 51 -0.68 -7.77 -18.10
N VAL A 52 -1.99 -7.63 -18.19
CA VAL A 52 -2.69 -6.32 -18.11
C VAL A 52 -2.85 -5.96 -16.64
N ASP A 53 -2.47 -4.74 -16.28
CA ASP A 53 -2.62 -4.22 -14.93
C ASP A 53 -4.10 -4.35 -14.49
N PRO A 54 -4.40 -5.07 -13.40
CA PRO A 54 -5.78 -5.31 -12.97
C PRO A 54 -6.47 -4.00 -12.60
N ALA A 55 -7.79 -3.93 -12.86
CA ALA A 55 -8.58 -2.75 -12.50
C ALA A 55 -8.47 -2.47 -10.98
N PRO A 56 -8.39 -1.19 -10.56
CA PRO A 56 -8.30 -0.83 -9.15
C PRO A 56 -9.47 -1.43 -8.36
N ILE A 57 -9.16 -2.10 -7.24
CA ILE A 57 -10.19 -2.61 -6.34
C ILE A 57 -11.02 -1.42 -5.81
N PRO A 58 -12.36 -1.44 -5.89
CA PRO A 58 -13.18 -0.35 -5.38
C PRO A 58 -12.99 -0.26 -3.86
N VAL A 59 -12.45 0.87 -3.40
CA VAL A 59 -12.19 1.17 -1.98
C VAL A 59 -13.41 1.75 -1.26
N THR A 60 -14.54 1.88 -1.97
CA THR A 60 -15.78 2.45 -1.44
C THR A 60 -16.85 1.37 -1.37
N TYR A 61 -17.49 1.25 -0.21
CA TYR A 61 -18.67 0.42 -0.07
C TYR A 61 -19.81 1.02 -0.90
N PRO A 62 -20.34 0.32 -1.92
CA PRO A 62 -21.36 0.88 -2.81
C PRO A 62 -22.72 1.12 -2.13
N GLY A 63 -22.88 0.74 -0.85
CA GLY A 63 -24.14 0.82 -0.11
C GLY A 63 -24.29 1.98 0.88
N THR A 64 -23.25 2.75 1.20
CA THR A 64 -23.32 3.76 2.29
C THR A 64 -24.23 4.95 1.94
N PHE A 65 -24.47 5.21 0.65
CA PHE A 65 -25.32 6.33 0.23
C PHE A 65 -26.80 6.17 0.66
N ARG A 66 -27.29 4.92 0.80
CA ARG A 66 -28.66 4.66 1.27
C ARG A 66 -28.78 4.56 2.79
N MET A 67 -27.69 4.19 3.47
CA MET A 67 -27.67 4.05 4.93
C MET A 67 -27.53 5.39 5.64
N CYS A 68 -26.81 6.36 5.05
CA CYS A 68 -26.79 7.75 5.55
C CYS A 68 -28.16 8.43 5.43
N LEU A 69 -28.90 8.17 4.34
CA LEU A 69 -30.29 8.61 4.18
C LEU A 69 -31.22 8.00 5.25
N LEU A 70 -31.07 6.71 5.55
CA LEU A 70 -31.86 6.04 6.58
C LEU A 70 -31.47 6.45 8.01
N ALA A 71 -30.18 6.74 8.26
CA ALA A 71 -29.71 7.27 9.54
C ALA A 71 -30.29 8.67 9.81
N SER A 72 -30.26 9.56 8.81
CA SER A 72 -30.85 10.90 8.93
C SER A 72 -32.37 10.88 9.19
N VAL A 73 -33.09 9.90 8.63
CA VAL A 73 -34.51 9.69 8.95
C VAL A 73 -34.71 9.17 10.39
N GLY A 74 -33.82 8.30 10.88
CA GLY A 74 -33.86 7.77 12.24
C GLY A 74 -33.67 8.85 13.31
N ASP A 75 -32.70 9.74 13.10
CA ASP A 75 -32.41 10.85 14.02
C ASP A 75 -33.59 11.85 14.07
N SER A 76 -34.18 12.16 12.90
CA SER A 76 -35.34 13.06 12.80
C SER A 76 -36.59 12.50 13.50
N PHE A 77 -36.80 11.19 13.47
CA PHE A 77 -37.91 10.54 14.16
C PHE A 77 -37.71 10.52 15.68
N TRP A 78 -36.47 10.30 16.15
CA TRP A 78 -36.16 10.30 17.57
C TRP A 78 -36.33 11.69 18.19
N ASP A 79 -35.87 12.75 17.52
CA ASP A 79 -36.04 14.14 17.96
C ASP A 79 -37.51 14.58 18.02
N ALA A 80 -38.34 14.10 17.08
CA ALA A 80 -39.78 14.37 17.08
C ALA A 80 -40.51 13.67 18.24
N ASN A 81 -40.12 12.45 18.61
CA ASN A 81 -40.73 11.73 19.72
C ASN A 81 -40.31 12.30 21.08
N SER A 82 -39.04 12.71 21.24
CA SER A 82 -38.54 13.32 22.47
C SER A 82 -39.21 14.67 22.79
N SER A 83 -39.62 15.42 21.77
CA SER A 83 -40.30 16.71 21.95
C SER A 83 -41.77 16.58 22.32
N VAL A 84 -42.43 15.45 21.99
CA VAL A 84 -43.79 15.13 22.48
C VAL A 84 -43.80 14.83 23.98
N SER A 85 -42.84 14.03 24.46
CA SER A 85 -42.76 13.66 25.89
C SER A 85 -42.51 14.86 26.82
N LEU A 86 -41.74 15.85 26.35
CA LEU A 86 -41.51 17.09 27.13
C LEU A 86 -42.76 17.97 27.23
N GLN A 87 -43.67 17.90 26.25
CA GLN A 87 -44.92 18.65 26.27
C GLN A 87 -45.90 18.06 27.30
N THR A 88 -45.95 16.73 27.43
CA THR A 88 -46.79 16.05 28.42
C THR A 88 -46.34 16.33 29.86
N ASP A 89 -45.02 16.41 30.10
CA ASP A 89 -44.50 16.75 31.43
C ASP A 89 -44.80 18.21 31.83
N LYS A 90 -44.77 19.14 30.88
CA LYS A 90 -45.14 20.54 31.16
C LYS A 90 -46.62 20.73 31.45
N LEU A 91 -47.50 19.94 30.84
CA LEU A 91 -48.93 19.98 31.12
C LEU A 91 -49.27 19.38 32.48
N HIS A 92 -48.54 18.36 32.93
CA HIS A 92 -48.76 17.71 34.22
C HIS A 92 -48.22 18.51 35.43
N GLY A 93 -47.37 19.53 35.20
CA GLY A 93 -46.89 20.47 36.22
C GLY A 93 -47.71 21.76 36.34
N MET A 94 -48.81 21.89 35.59
CA MET A 94 -49.72 23.05 35.63
C MET A 94 -51.09 22.74 36.28
N VAL A 95 -51.26 21.56 36.88
CA VAL A 95 -52.41 21.15 37.71
C VAL A 95 -52.00 20.97 39.15
#